data_AF-A0A814JGW6-F1
#
_entry.id   AF-A0A814JGW6-F1
#
_cell.length_a   1.000
_cell.length_b   1.000
_cell.length_c   1.000
_cell.angle_alpha   90.00
_cell.angle_beta   90.00
_cell.angle_gamma   90.00
#
_symmetry.space_group_name_H-M   'P 1'
#
loop_
_entity.id
_entity.type
_entity.pdbx_description
1 polymer ?
#
loop_
_entity_poly.entity_id
_entity_poly.type
_entity_poly.pdbx_seq_one_letter_code
_entity_poly.pdbx_strand_id
1 'polypeptide(L)'
;MLTDTGMILPNFTELRIYPSFTEIRQQYNAPKNFNMYFSRDVFANIVRGSLSIEGIPIESKQVVPKASNLENQTIFVRRHSNEEPQECRVIQADDLLLQDIKTKRYFRAQRHELEYVTIPEQEGTEVTYVLKQQGKATLSYQIHGISWLPQYDLNILSDDCRHTFQAFAEITNGTKQEYRINRTELFGGDVCLQREVGAKRRRDRSRRSDDQRAQIQVIANGVQIENKNNSNDHHGMLAANGGEQTYEYEIHLSYPKKSNSYRKRRREE
;
A
#
# COMPACT_ATOMS: atom_id res chain seq x y z
N MET A 1 -8.40 -16.00 8.49
CA MET A 1 -8.00 -16.11 9.90
C MET A 1 -8.14 -14.72 10.51
N LEU A 2 -8.85 -14.59 11.63
CA LEU A 2 -8.91 -13.34 12.39
C LEU A 2 -7.62 -13.21 13.18
N THR A 3 -7.03 -12.02 13.20
CA THR A 3 -5.92 -11.69 14.12
C THR A 3 -6.49 -11.34 15.50
N ASP A 4 -5.67 -11.34 16.54
CA ASP A 4 -6.04 -10.95 17.92
C ASP A 4 -6.61 -9.52 18.02
N THR A 5 -6.50 -8.71 16.96
CA THR A 5 -7.12 -7.38 16.82
C THR A 5 -8.48 -7.40 16.12
N GLY A 6 -9.03 -8.58 15.81
CA GLY A 6 -10.27 -8.72 15.03
C GLY A 6 -10.12 -8.36 13.55
N MET A 7 -8.91 -8.07 13.06
CA MET A 7 -8.69 -7.71 11.67
C MET A 7 -8.67 -8.95 10.77
N ILE A 8 -9.40 -8.86 9.66
CA ILE A 8 -9.43 -9.88 8.61
C ILE A 8 -8.17 -9.71 7.77
N LEU A 9 -7.35 -10.74 7.69
CA LEU A 9 -6.19 -10.75 6.80
C LEU A 9 -6.59 -11.01 5.35
N PRO A 10 -5.89 -10.41 4.37
CA PRO A 10 -6.11 -10.72 2.97
C PRO A 10 -5.71 -12.17 2.67
N ASN A 11 -6.48 -12.82 1.80
CA ASN A 11 -6.13 -14.12 1.24
C ASN A 11 -5.03 -14.00 0.16
N PHE A 12 -4.97 -12.84 -0.50
CA PHE A 12 -4.05 -12.56 -1.59
C PHE A 12 -3.80 -11.05 -1.69
N THR A 13 -2.54 -10.65 -1.87
CA THR A 13 -2.15 -9.26 -2.12
C THR A 13 -1.40 -9.16 -3.44
N GLU A 14 -1.87 -8.27 -4.29
CA GLU A 14 -1.23 -7.85 -5.52
C GLU A 14 -0.78 -6.39 -5.39
N LEU A 15 0.46 -6.13 -5.79
CA LEU A 15 0.99 -4.77 -5.99
C LEU A 15 1.04 -4.47 -7.47
N ARG A 16 0.46 -3.33 -7.87
CA ARG A 16 0.66 -2.76 -9.21
C ARG A 16 1.40 -1.45 -9.08
N ILE A 17 2.61 -1.42 -9.60
CA ILE A 17 3.53 -0.31 -9.40
C ILE A 17 3.52 0.56 -10.65
N TYR A 18 3.13 1.83 -10.49
CA TYR A 18 3.16 2.86 -11.52
C TYR A 18 4.24 3.89 -11.16
N PRO A 19 4.67 4.75 -12.11
CA PRO A 19 5.70 5.74 -11.80
C PRO A 19 5.33 6.75 -10.72
N SER A 20 4.04 7.04 -10.53
CA SER A 20 3.57 8.08 -9.59
C SER A 20 2.84 7.55 -8.35
N PHE A 21 2.47 6.27 -8.33
CA PHE A 21 1.79 5.63 -7.20
C PHE A 21 1.88 4.11 -7.31
N THR A 22 1.59 3.42 -6.22
CA THR A 22 1.37 1.96 -6.20
C THR A 22 -0.09 1.68 -5.88
N GLU A 23 -0.75 0.83 -6.66
CA GLU A 23 -2.06 0.27 -6.32
C GLU A 23 -1.87 -1.02 -5.52
N ILE A 24 -2.49 -1.08 -4.35
CA ILE A 24 -2.55 -2.26 -3.50
C ILE A 24 -3.92 -2.89 -3.71
N ARG A 25 -3.92 -4.16 -4.12
CA ARG A 25 -5.12 -4.96 -4.36
C ARG A 25 -5.12 -6.16 -3.42
N GLN A 26 -6.08 -6.20 -2.51
CA GLN A 26 -6.17 -7.22 -1.46
C GLN A 26 -7.48 -7.97 -1.57
N GLN A 27 -7.41 -9.29 -1.76
CA GLN A 27 -8.58 -10.14 -1.86
C GLN A 27 -9.00 -10.68 -0.50
N TYR A 28 -10.30 -10.63 -0.23
CA TYR A 28 -10.90 -11.07 1.02
C TYR A 28 -12.12 -11.96 0.74
N ASN A 29 -12.40 -12.86 1.67
CA ASN A 29 -13.77 -13.32 1.89
C ASN A 29 -14.42 -12.35 2.87
N ALA A 30 -15.01 -11.28 2.33
CA ALA A 30 -15.53 -10.17 3.11
C ALA A 30 -16.89 -10.51 3.73
N PRO A 31 -17.08 -10.29 5.05
CA PRO A 31 -18.39 -10.33 5.69
C PRO A 31 -19.25 -9.16 5.24
N LYS A 32 -20.54 -9.17 5.62
CA LYS A 32 -21.46 -8.08 5.29
C LYS A 32 -20.99 -6.71 5.83
N ASN A 33 -20.49 -6.68 7.06
CA ASN A 33 -19.86 -5.50 7.67
C ASN A 33 -18.35 -5.67 7.60
N PHE A 34 -17.72 -5.10 6.58
CA PHE A 34 -16.31 -5.27 6.32
C PHE A 34 -15.52 -4.07 6.86
N ASN A 35 -14.84 -4.30 7.99
CA ASN A 35 -14.06 -3.29 8.70
C ASN A 35 -12.58 -3.44 8.40
N MET A 36 -11.91 -2.30 8.22
CA MET A 36 -10.47 -2.24 8.02
C MET A 36 -9.90 -1.09 8.82
N TYR A 37 -8.70 -1.29 9.32
CA TYR A 37 -7.97 -0.27 10.06
C TYR A 37 -6.69 0.08 9.30
N PHE A 38 -6.46 1.38 9.15
CA PHE A 38 -5.23 1.93 8.59
C PHE A 38 -4.56 2.77 9.67
N SER A 39 -3.29 2.49 9.98
CA SER A 39 -2.52 3.37 10.86
C SER A 39 -2.44 4.78 10.24
N ARG A 40 -2.24 5.80 11.08
CA ARG A 40 -2.14 7.20 10.63
C ARG A 40 -1.13 7.39 9.50
N ASP A 41 0.02 6.72 9.60
CA ASP A 41 1.10 6.74 8.61
C ASP A 41 0.65 6.19 7.24
N VAL A 42 0.01 5.02 7.26
CA VAL A 42 -0.49 4.37 6.05
C VAL A 42 -1.59 5.21 5.41
N PHE A 43 -2.56 5.64 6.22
CA PHE A 43 -3.70 6.41 5.72
C PHE A 43 -3.28 7.75 5.13
N ALA A 44 -2.24 8.39 5.67
CA ALA A 44 -1.68 9.64 5.13
C ALA A 44 -1.07 9.46 3.73
N ASN A 45 -0.60 8.25 3.41
CA ASN A 45 -0.04 7.92 2.11
C ASN A 45 -1.09 7.47 1.08
N ILE A 46 -2.33 7.19 1.50
CA ILE A 46 -3.42 6.79 0.60
C ILE A 46 -3.88 7.98 -0.25
N VAL A 47 -3.90 7.80 -1.56
CA VAL A 47 -4.47 8.78 -2.50
C VAL A 47 -5.95 8.97 -2.18
N ARG A 48 -6.33 10.21 -1.91
CA ARG A 48 -7.70 10.57 -1.55
C ARG A 48 -8.69 10.08 -2.60
N GLY A 49 -9.68 9.31 -2.16
CA GLY A 49 -10.75 8.79 -3.03
C GLY A 49 -10.42 7.46 -3.72
N SER A 50 -9.19 6.95 -3.63
CA SER A 50 -8.81 5.67 -4.26
C SER A 50 -9.34 4.43 -3.54
N LEU A 51 -9.65 4.53 -2.25
CA LEU A 51 -10.07 3.40 -1.42
C LEU A 51 -11.46 2.87 -1.82
N SER A 52 -11.49 1.68 -2.41
CA SER A 52 -12.66 1.08 -3.05
C SER A 52 -12.77 -0.43 -2.80
N ILE A 53 -13.99 -0.97 -2.94
CA ILE A 53 -14.25 -2.41 -2.91
C ILE A 53 -14.82 -2.82 -4.26
N GLU A 54 -14.23 -3.85 -4.85
CA GLU A 54 -14.65 -4.48 -6.10
C GLU A 54 -15.27 -5.87 -5.82
N GLY A 55 -16.11 -6.33 -6.74
CA GLY A 55 -16.74 -7.66 -6.69
C GLY A 55 -18.05 -7.74 -5.93
N ILE A 56 -18.30 -6.82 -4.98
CA ILE A 56 -19.56 -6.76 -4.22
C ILE A 56 -20.06 -5.32 -4.15
N PRO A 57 -21.35 -5.04 -4.48
CA PRO A 57 -21.91 -3.70 -4.32
C PRO A 57 -21.89 -3.22 -2.86
N ILE A 58 -21.49 -1.98 -2.67
CA ILE A 58 -21.47 -1.28 -1.37
C ILE A 58 -22.83 -0.61 -1.15
N GLU A 59 -23.43 -0.82 0.03
CA GLU A 59 -24.61 -0.07 0.50
C GLU A 59 -24.20 1.23 1.16
N SER A 60 -23.17 1.20 2.01
CA SER A 60 -22.63 2.39 2.65
C SER A 60 -21.15 2.24 3.00
N LYS A 61 -20.46 3.39 3.11
CA LYS A 61 -19.06 3.49 3.53
C LYS A 61 -18.98 4.52 4.64
N GLN A 62 -18.36 4.14 5.75
CA GLN A 62 -18.07 5.02 6.87
C GLN A 62 -16.55 5.07 7.08
N VAL A 63 -16.03 6.27 7.34
CA VAL A 63 -14.61 6.50 7.64
C VAL A 63 -14.57 7.24 8.97
N VAL A 64 -13.94 6.64 9.97
CA VAL A 64 -13.90 7.15 11.34
C VAL A 64 -12.44 7.27 11.78
N PRO A 65 -11.96 8.47 12.17
CA PRO A 65 -10.66 8.59 12.80
C PRO A 65 -10.67 7.87 14.15
N LYS A 66 -9.62 7.11 14.43
CA LYS A 66 -9.38 6.44 15.70
C LYS A 66 -8.22 7.12 16.41
N ALA A 67 -8.50 7.66 17.59
CA ALA A 67 -7.46 8.13 18.50
C ALA A 67 -6.74 6.93 19.12
N SER A 68 -5.51 7.12 19.57
CA SER A 68 -4.84 6.11 20.39
C SER A 68 -5.63 5.95 21.69
N ASN A 69 -5.81 4.71 22.12
CA ASN A 69 -6.54 4.41 23.35
C ASN A 69 -5.62 4.36 24.59
N LEU A 70 -4.38 4.87 24.51
CA LEU A 70 -3.43 4.79 25.62
C LEU A 70 -3.94 5.52 26.87
N GLU A 71 -4.66 6.63 26.70
CA GLU A 71 -5.19 7.39 27.84
C GLU A 71 -6.13 6.54 28.69
N ASN A 72 -5.96 6.64 30.00
CA ASN A 72 -6.66 5.85 31.01
C ASN A 72 -6.34 4.37 31.05
N GLN A 73 -5.43 3.85 30.22
CA GLN A 73 -4.98 2.46 30.36
C GLN A 73 -4.07 2.27 31.55
N THR A 74 -4.17 1.07 32.13
CA THR A 74 -3.20 0.56 33.08
C THR A 74 -2.03 -0.03 32.31
N ILE A 75 -0.83 0.45 32.61
CA ILE A 75 0.44 -0.05 32.08
C ILE A 75 1.41 -0.28 33.24
N PHE A 76 2.48 -1.01 32.98
CA PHE A 76 3.57 -1.21 33.92
C PHE A 76 4.79 -0.40 33.47
N VAL A 77 5.51 0.19 34.41
CA VAL A 77 6.72 0.98 34.13
C VAL A 77 7.91 0.34 34.81
N ARG A 78 8.98 0.08 34.05
CA ARG A 78 10.26 -0.39 34.55
C ARG A 78 11.37 0.54 34.10
N ARG A 79 11.90 1.34 35.04
CA ARG A 79 12.99 2.31 34.75
C ARG A 79 14.37 1.65 34.70
N HIS A 80 14.57 0.62 35.53
CA HIS A 80 15.78 -0.16 35.56
C HIS A 80 15.44 -1.64 35.45
N SER A 81 16.21 -2.40 34.67
CA SER A 81 15.95 -3.83 34.38
C SER A 81 15.77 -4.69 35.64
N ASN A 82 16.38 -4.28 36.75
CA ASN A 82 16.41 -5.02 38.00
C ASN A 82 15.32 -4.59 38.99
N GLU A 83 14.45 -3.64 38.63
CA GLU A 83 13.34 -3.18 39.45
C GLU A 83 12.05 -3.93 39.10
N GLU A 84 11.20 -4.10 40.12
CA GLU A 84 9.82 -4.55 39.96
C GLU A 84 9.02 -3.51 39.17
N PRO A 85 8.24 -3.92 38.15
CA PRO A 85 7.42 -2.97 37.40
C PRO A 85 6.39 -2.27 38.27
N GLN A 86 6.28 -0.96 38.08
CA GLN A 86 5.31 -0.14 38.77
C GLN A 86 4.02 -0.06 37.95
N GLU A 87 2.92 -0.52 38.51
CA GLU A 87 1.60 -0.38 37.90
C GLU A 87 1.16 1.09 37.91
N CYS A 88 0.87 1.62 36.74
CA CYS A 88 0.56 3.03 36.50
C CYS A 88 -0.66 3.17 35.60
N ARG A 89 -1.40 4.28 35.77
CA ARG A 89 -2.44 4.70 34.83
C ARG A 89 -1.89 5.80 33.94
N VAL A 90 -2.09 5.68 32.63
CA VAL A 90 -1.80 6.75 31.68
C VAL A 90 -2.82 7.88 31.87
N ILE A 91 -2.34 9.07 32.15
CA ILE A 91 -3.16 10.28 32.30
C ILE A 91 -3.17 11.07 31.00
N GLN A 92 -2.02 11.17 30.34
CA GLN A 92 -1.87 11.83 29.04
C GLN A 92 -0.94 11.01 28.16
N ALA A 93 -1.41 10.63 26.98
CA ALA A 93 -0.68 9.73 26.08
C ALA A 93 0.44 10.43 25.31
N ASP A 94 0.22 11.68 24.89
CA ASP A 94 1.13 12.44 24.03
C ASP A 94 2.54 12.56 24.60
N ASP A 95 2.62 12.68 25.91
CA ASP A 95 3.83 13.04 26.64
C ASP A 95 4.13 12.09 27.81
N LEU A 96 3.40 10.96 27.83
CA LEU A 96 3.47 9.85 28.78
C LEU A 96 3.45 10.32 30.24
N LEU A 97 2.51 11.21 30.58
CA LEU A 97 2.20 11.52 31.97
C LEU A 97 1.43 10.36 32.59
N LEU A 98 2.02 9.75 33.61
CA LEU A 98 1.49 8.57 34.29
C LEU A 98 1.17 8.90 35.74
N GLN A 99 0.21 8.19 36.31
CA GLN A 99 -0.07 8.17 37.75
C GLN A 99 0.24 6.79 38.32
N ASP A 100 1.14 6.72 39.29
CA ASP A 100 1.38 5.51 40.08
C ASP A 100 0.11 5.14 40.85
N ILE A 101 -0.36 3.90 40.70
CA ILE A 101 -1.61 3.44 41.33
C ILE A 101 -1.51 3.42 42.85
N LYS A 102 -0.36 3.07 43.41
CA LYS A 102 -0.11 2.94 44.85
C LYS A 102 0.15 4.30 45.49
N THR A 103 1.07 5.08 44.94
CA THR A 103 1.51 6.35 45.55
C THR A 103 0.67 7.55 45.13
N LYS A 104 -0.14 7.42 44.07
CA LYS A 104 -0.91 8.50 43.42
C LYS A 104 -0.06 9.65 42.88
N ARG A 105 1.27 9.49 42.83
CA ARG A 105 2.20 10.48 42.29
C ARG A 105 2.17 10.46 40.77
N TYR A 106 2.41 11.62 40.18
CA TYR A 106 2.50 11.79 38.73
C TYR A 106 3.96 11.88 38.30
N PHE A 107 4.30 11.23 37.19
CA PHE A 107 5.63 11.32 36.59
C PHE A 107 5.58 11.04 35.10
N ARG A 108 6.66 11.37 34.39
CA ARG A 108 6.83 11.07 32.96
C ARG A 108 7.72 9.86 32.78
N ALA A 109 7.35 8.99 31.85
CA ALA A 109 8.14 7.82 31.46
C ALA A 109 8.64 7.94 30.02
N GLN A 110 9.66 7.16 29.69
CA GLN A 110 10.12 6.95 28.32
C GLN A 110 9.42 5.74 27.70
N ARG A 111 9.27 5.73 26.37
CA ARG A 111 8.58 4.63 25.67
C ARG A 111 9.17 3.25 25.92
N HIS A 112 10.49 3.17 26.10
CA HIS A 112 11.20 1.90 26.34
C HIS A 112 11.07 1.39 27.78
N GLU A 113 10.53 2.20 28.70
CA GLU A 113 10.26 1.81 30.09
C GLU A 113 8.87 1.19 30.24
N LEU A 114 8.03 1.23 29.19
CA LEU A 114 6.63 0.82 29.26
C LEU A 114 6.45 -0.66 28.93
N GLU A 115 5.76 -1.36 29.81
CA GLU A 115 5.26 -2.72 29.64
C GLU A 115 3.72 -2.66 29.55
N TYR A 116 3.16 -3.20 28.47
CA TYR A 116 1.72 -3.14 28.21
C TYR A 116 1.03 -4.45 28.56
N VAL A 117 -0.15 -4.36 29.16
CA VAL A 117 -1.01 -5.54 29.44
C VAL A 117 -1.65 -6.05 28.16
N THR A 118 -2.10 -5.14 27.30
CA THR A 118 -2.63 -5.42 25.97
C THR A 118 -1.94 -4.51 24.97
N ILE A 119 -1.81 -4.97 23.72
CA ILE A 119 -1.25 -4.14 22.66
C ILE A 119 -2.12 -2.87 22.53
N PRO A 120 -1.57 -1.67 22.71
CA PRO A 120 -2.36 -0.45 22.62
C PRO A 120 -2.87 -0.24 21.19
N GLU A 121 -4.08 0.30 21.06
CA GLU A 121 -4.59 0.74 19.77
C GLU A 121 -3.77 1.94 19.30
N GLN A 122 -3.32 1.85 18.07
CA GLN A 122 -2.60 2.93 17.42
C GLN A 122 -3.58 4.00 16.95
N GLU A 123 -3.08 5.22 16.76
CA GLU A 123 -3.83 6.23 16.01
C GLU A 123 -3.97 5.83 14.54
N GLY A 124 -5.14 6.07 13.98
CA GLY A 124 -5.39 5.77 12.58
C GLY A 124 -6.80 6.09 12.13
N THR A 125 -7.24 5.33 11.14
CA THR A 125 -8.55 5.47 10.53
C THR A 125 -9.17 4.10 10.37
N GLU A 126 -10.35 3.92 10.94
CA GLU A 126 -11.20 2.77 10.66
C GLU A 126 -12.10 3.09 9.47
N VAL A 127 -12.18 2.16 8.53
CA VAL A 127 -13.07 2.22 7.38
C VAL A 127 -13.99 1.01 7.40
N THR A 128 -15.30 1.28 7.47
CA THR A 128 -16.34 0.27 7.46
C THR A 128 -17.11 0.34 6.15
N TYR A 129 -17.19 -0.81 5.47
CA TYR A 129 -18.06 -1.01 4.31
C TYR A 129 -19.25 -1.89 4.72
N VAL A 130 -20.47 -1.41 4.49
CA VAL A 130 -21.66 -2.26 4.52
C VAL A 130 -21.89 -2.76 3.11
N LEU A 131 -21.69 -4.06 2.89
CA LEU A 131 -21.83 -4.71 1.60
C LEU A 131 -23.26 -5.27 1.45
N LYS A 132 -23.79 -5.31 0.22
CA LYS A 132 -25.12 -5.92 -0.03
C LYS A 132 -25.19 -7.39 0.37
N GLN A 133 -24.06 -8.08 0.31
CA GLN A 133 -23.90 -9.49 0.67
C GLN A 133 -22.47 -9.77 1.11
N GLN A 134 -22.26 -10.88 1.82
CA GLN A 134 -20.92 -11.41 2.07
C GLN A 134 -20.38 -12.15 0.83
N GLY A 135 -19.06 -12.24 0.68
CA GLY A 135 -18.46 -13.01 -0.41
C GLY A 135 -17.04 -12.56 -0.77
N LYS A 136 -16.59 -12.94 -1.96
CA LYS A 136 -15.27 -12.53 -2.47
C LYS A 136 -15.29 -11.05 -2.86
N ALA A 137 -14.43 -10.26 -2.24
CA ALA A 137 -14.26 -8.85 -2.53
C ALA A 137 -12.78 -8.52 -2.70
N THR A 138 -12.48 -7.54 -3.55
CA THR A 138 -11.13 -6.98 -3.66
C THR A 138 -11.14 -5.57 -3.14
N LEU A 139 -10.38 -5.32 -2.07
CA LEU A 139 -10.01 -3.98 -1.67
C LEU A 139 -8.95 -3.45 -2.63
N SER A 140 -9.19 -2.28 -3.21
CA SER A 140 -8.18 -1.55 -3.97
C SER A 140 -7.98 -0.15 -3.40
N TYR A 141 -6.73 0.27 -3.31
CA TYR A 141 -6.36 1.66 -3.01
C TYR A 141 -4.99 2.00 -3.58
N GLN A 142 -4.76 3.28 -3.82
CA GLN A 142 -3.50 3.80 -4.33
C GLN A 142 -2.73 4.46 -3.20
N ILE A 143 -1.41 4.28 -3.16
CA ILE A 143 -0.53 4.91 -2.18
C ILE A 143 0.70 5.55 -2.83
N HIS A 144 1.23 6.61 -2.20
CA HIS A 144 2.53 7.18 -2.54
C HIS A 144 3.69 6.64 -1.69
N GLY A 145 3.38 5.84 -0.67
CA GLY A 145 4.37 5.32 0.28
C GLY A 145 5.17 4.11 -0.22
N ILE A 146 4.85 3.56 -1.38
CA ILE A 146 5.69 2.55 -2.06
C ILE A 146 6.19 3.17 -3.36
N SER A 147 7.51 3.27 -3.48
CA SER A 147 8.21 3.78 -4.66
C SER A 147 9.03 2.68 -5.32
N TRP A 148 9.39 2.90 -6.57
CA TRP A 148 10.31 2.03 -7.28
C TRP A 148 11.27 2.82 -8.16
N LEU A 149 12.44 2.25 -8.42
CA LEU A 149 13.44 2.79 -9.33
C LEU A 149 13.82 1.71 -10.36
N PRO A 150 13.48 1.89 -11.65
CA PRO A 150 13.99 1.01 -12.70
C PRO A 150 15.50 1.21 -12.86
N GLN A 151 16.21 0.10 -13.06
CA GLN A 151 17.58 0.11 -13.52
C GLN A 151 17.69 -0.79 -14.74
N TYR A 152 18.45 -0.34 -15.74
CA TYR A 152 18.59 -1.00 -17.03
C TYR A 152 20.07 -1.13 -17.38
N ASP A 153 20.50 -2.35 -17.65
CA ASP A 153 21.86 -2.64 -18.10
C ASP A 153 21.82 -3.21 -19.52
N LEU A 154 22.47 -2.50 -20.44
CA LEU A 154 22.65 -2.94 -21.83
C LEU A 154 24.11 -3.30 -22.05
N ASN A 155 24.39 -4.60 -22.15
CA ASN A 155 25.73 -5.08 -22.48
C ASN A 155 25.84 -5.31 -23.99
N ILE A 156 26.67 -4.49 -24.63
CA ILE A 156 26.94 -4.58 -26.06
C ILE A 156 28.26 -5.32 -26.27
N LEU A 157 28.18 -6.62 -26.58
CA LEU A 157 29.34 -7.41 -26.98
C LEU A 157 29.64 -7.18 -28.47
N SER A 158 30.91 -6.89 -28.80
CA SER A 158 31.35 -6.46 -30.13
C SER A 158 31.38 -7.57 -31.18
N ASP A 159 31.43 -8.84 -30.76
CA ASP A 159 31.92 -9.90 -31.64
C ASP A 159 30.82 -10.90 -32.09
N ASP A 160 29.69 -10.99 -31.37
CA ASP A 160 28.79 -12.16 -31.50
C ASP A 160 27.29 -11.86 -31.72
N CYS A 161 26.87 -10.61 -31.91
CA CYS A 161 25.43 -10.22 -31.95
C CYS A 161 24.61 -10.66 -30.71
N ARG A 162 25.29 -11.03 -29.62
CA ARG A 162 24.68 -11.40 -28.33
C ARG A 162 24.67 -10.20 -27.41
N HIS A 163 23.83 -9.23 -27.73
CA HIS A 163 23.55 -8.12 -26.82
C HIS A 163 22.63 -8.64 -25.71
N THR A 164 22.99 -8.41 -24.45
CA THR A 164 22.09 -8.71 -23.33
C THR A 164 21.52 -7.41 -22.80
N PHE A 165 20.21 -7.41 -22.57
CA PHE A 165 19.49 -6.33 -21.92
C PHE A 165 18.91 -6.92 -20.62
N GLN A 166 19.34 -6.36 -19.50
CA GLN A 166 18.84 -6.70 -18.17
C GLN A 166 18.08 -5.49 -17.63
N ALA A 167 17.02 -5.77 -16.88
CA ALA A 167 16.23 -4.73 -16.23
C ALA A 167 15.88 -5.21 -14.82
N PHE A 168 16.09 -4.35 -13.84
CA PHE A 168 15.75 -4.62 -12.46
C PHE A 168 15.02 -3.43 -11.86
N ALA A 169 14.35 -3.67 -10.74
CA ALA A 169 13.61 -2.65 -10.02
C ALA A 169 13.99 -2.72 -8.55
N GLU A 170 14.45 -1.59 -8.02
CA GLU A 170 14.54 -1.39 -6.59
C GLU A 170 13.16 -0.94 -6.10
N ILE A 171 12.57 -1.64 -5.13
CA ILE A 171 11.27 -1.29 -4.56
C ILE A 171 11.48 -0.90 -3.10
N THR A 172 10.98 0.27 -2.71
CA THR A 172 11.12 0.80 -1.35
C THR A 172 9.74 0.97 -0.72
N ASN A 173 9.56 0.44 0.49
CA ASN A 173 8.40 0.71 1.33
C ASN A 173 8.71 1.80 2.36
N GLY A 174 8.22 2.99 2.09
CA GLY A 174 8.27 4.14 2.99
C GLY A 174 7.13 4.18 4.02
N THR A 175 6.28 3.14 4.08
CA THR A 175 5.21 3.05 5.08
C THR A 175 5.59 2.16 6.26
N LYS A 176 4.86 2.31 7.37
CA LYS A 176 4.92 1.42 8.54
C LYS A 176 4.16 0.10 8.36
N GLN A 177 3.46 -0.08 7.24
CA GLN A 177 2.71 -1.31 6.98
C GLN A 177 3.62 -2.35 6.33
N GLU A 178 3.60 -3.55 6.88
CA GLU A 178 4.18 -4.71 6.20
C GLU A 178 3.20 -5.28 5.19
N TYR A 179 3.70 -5.62 4.01
CA TYR A 179 2.91 -6.24 2.95
C TYR A 179 3.41 -7.66 2.68
N ARG A 180 2.50 -8.64 2.78
CA ARG A 180 2.73 -10.00 2.28
C ARG A 180 2.25 -10.06 0.84
N ILE A 181 3.20 -10.03 -0.10
CA ILE A 181 2.93 -9.86 -1.52
C ILE A 181 2.89 -11.23 -2.18
N ASN A 182 1.80 -11.50 -2.91
CA ASN A 182 1.64 -12.71 -3.70
C ASN A 182 1.95 -12.47 -5.17
N ARG A 183 1.71 -11.25 -5.66
CA ARG A 183 1.92 -10.87 -7.05
C ARG A 183 2.37 -9.41 -7.15
N THR A 184 3.32 -9.14 -8.03
CA THR A 184 3.75 -7.79 -8.36
C THR A 184 3.67 -7.61 -9.88
N GLU A 185 3.04 -6.54 -10.31
CA GLU A 185 3.05 -6.06 -11.69
C GLU A 185 3.71 -4.69 -11.74
N LEU A 186 4.53 -4.48 -12.77
CA LEU A 186 5.26 -3.24 -12.98
C LEU A 186 4.81 -2.58 -14.28
N PHE A 187 4.38 -1.32 -14.19
CA PHE A 187 3.90 -0.54 -15.32
C PHE A 187 4.89 0.59 -15.63
N GLY A 188 5.49 0.56 -16.83
CA GLY A 188 6.27 1.66 -17.37
C GLY A 188 5.43 2.68 -18.13
N GLY A 189 5.87 3.94 -18.16
CA GLY A 189 5.24 5.05 -18.90
C GLY A 189 4.48 6.05 -18.01
N ASP A 190 4.21 7.25 -18.54
CA ASP A 190 3.60 8.34 -17.77
C ASP A 190 2.13 8.05 -17.42
N VAL A 191 1.88 7.69 -16.16
CA VAL A 191 0.54 7.66 -15.58
C VAL A 191 0.37 8.87 -14.67
N CYS A 192 -0.30 9.91 -15.16
CA CYS A 192 -0.61 11.09 -14.38
C CYS A 192 -1.98 10.95 -13.70
N LEU A 193 -2.02 10.99 -12.37
CA LEU A 193 -3.25 11.16 -11.62
C LEU A 193 -3.74 12.61 -11.82
N GLN A 194 -4.78 12.82 -12.62
CA GLN A 194 -5.43 14.12 -12.68
C GLN A 194 -6.17 14.37 -11.36
N ARG A 195 -5.65 15.32 -10.58
CA ARG A 195 -6.33 15.81 -9.38
C ARG A 195 -7.52 16.65 -9.82
N GLU A 196 -8.74 16.20 -9.50
CA GLU A 196 -9.93 17.02 -9.71
C GLU A 196 -9.85 18.25 -8.80
N VAL A 197 -9.42 19.39 -9.35
CA VAL A 197 -9.50 20.68 -8.68
C VAL A 197 -10.96 21.09 -8.73
N GLY A 198 -11.66 20.91 -7.61
CA GLY A 198 -13.06 21.29 -7.47
C GLY A 198 -13.32 22.67 -8.06
N ALA A 199 -14.13 22.72 -9.12
CA ALA A 199 -14.50 23.94 -9.79
C ALA A 199 -15.21 24.86 -8.79
N LYS A 200 -14.50 25.90 -8.32
CA LYS A 200 -15.11 27.04 -7.66
C LYS A 200 -15.95 27.77 -8.70
N ARG A 201 -17.22 27.37 -8.87
CA ARG A 201 -18.20 28.16 -9.63
C ARG A 201 -19.46 28.39 -8.80
N ARG A 202 -19.53 29.66 -8.39
CA ARG A 202 -20.68 30.55 -8.14
C ARG A 202 -22.04 29.88 -7.92
N ARG A 203 -22.68 30.33 -6.84
CA ARG A 203 -24.11 30.23 -6.56
C ARG A 203 -24.92 30.33 -7.84
N ASP A 204 -25.56 29.24 -8.23
CA ASP A 204 -26.88 29.31 -8.83
C ASP A 204 -27.71 28.11 -8.40
N ARG A 205 -28.92 28.43 -7.94
CA ARG A 205 -29.91 27.47 -7.45
C ARG A 205 -30.54 26.78 -8.65
N SER A 206 -30.23 25.50 -8.86
CA SER A 206 -31.23 24.57 -9.39
C SER A 206 -30.89 23.14 -9.00
N ARG A 207 -31.87 22.47 -8.39
CA ARG A 207 -31.89 21.04 -8.09
C ARG A 207 -31.52 20.23 -9.34
N ARG A 208 -30.46 19.43 -9.25
CA ARG A 208 -30.34 18.12 -9.91
C ARG A 208 -29.26 17.29 -9.21
N SER A 209 -29.63 16.04 -8.98
CA SER A 209 -28.85 14.98 -8.36
C SER A 209 -27.86 14.46 -9.40
N ASP A 210 -26.62 14.95 -9.37
CA ASP A 210 -25.56 14.47 -10.25
C ASP A 210 -24.56 13.61 -9.46
N ASP A 211 -24.63 12.32 -9.79
CA ASP A 211 -23.78 11.22 -9.38
C ASP A 211 -22.33 11.48 -9.87
N GLN A 212 -21.42 11.85 -8.96
CA GLN A 212 -20.01 12.09 -9.30
C GLN A 212 -19.29 10.76 -9.54
N ARG A 213 -19.31 10.29 -10.79
CA ARG A 213 -18.43 9.21 -11.25
C ARG A 213 -17.13 9.81 -11.78
N ALA A 214 -16.04 9.57 -11.08
CA ALA A 214 -14.70 9.79 -11.63
C ALA A 214 -14.52 8.88 -12.86
N GLN A 215 -14.36 9.46 -14.04
CA GLN A 215 -13.95 8.73 -15.24
C GLN A 215 -12.43 8.81 -15.37
N ILE A 216 -11.77 7.65 -15.28
CA ILE A 216 -10.34 7.51 -15.53
C ILE A 216 -10.18 7.17 -17.01
N GLN A 217 -9.52 8.03 -17.78
CA GLN A 217 -9.09 7.73 -19.14
C GLN A 217 -7.63 7.27 -19.10
N VAL A 218 -7.40 5.98 -19.29
CA VAL A 218 -6.06 5.38 -19.34
C VAL A 218 -5.54 5.49 -20.78
N ILE A 219 -4.50 6.29 -20.99
CA ILE A 219 -3.70 6.24 -22.23
C ILE A 219 -2.45 5.42 -21.88
N ALA A 220 -2.57 4.09 -21.99
CA ALA A 220 -1.45 3.19 -21.74
C ALA A 220 -0.69 2.93 -23.05
N ASN A 221 0.49 3.50 -23.19
CA ASN A 221 1.52 3.02 -24.12
C ASN A 221 2.59 2.33 -23.28
N GLY A 222 2.41 1.05 -22.94
CA GLY A 222 3.27 0.35 -21.99
C GLY A 222 3.60 -1.08 -22.40
N VAL A 223 4.85 -1.49 -22.15
CA VAL A 223 5.32 -2.87 -22.22
C VAL A 223 4.91 -3.56 -20.92
N GLN A 224 4.16 -4.67 -21.02
CA GLN A 224 3.80 -5.50 -19.88
C GLN A 224 4.98 -6.40 -19.53
N ILE A 225 5.55 -6.25 -18.33
CA ILE A 225 6.60 -7.12 -17.80
C ILE A 225 5.93 -8.10 -16.85
N GLU A 226 5.84 -9.36 -17.26
CA GLU A 226 5.22 -10.42 -16.49
C GLU A 226 6.28 -11.20 -15.71
N ASN A 227 6.11 -11.29 -14.39
CA ASN A 227 7.00 -12.06 -13.53
C ASN A 227 6.83 -13.56 -13.81
N LYS A 228 7.89 -14.22 -14.31
CA LYS A 228 7.95 -15.68 -14.51
C LYS A 228 8.63 -16.43 -13.37
N ASN A 229 8.60 -15.91 -12.14
CA ASN A 229 8.95 -16.71 -10.96
C ASN A 229 7.80 -17.68 -10.64
N ASN A 230 7.75 -18.74 -11.45
CA ASN A 230 6.84 -19.87 -11.36
C ASN A 230 7.41 -20.90 -10.36
N SER A 231 7.80 -20.46 -9.16
CA SER A 231 8.06 -21.35 -8.03
C SER A 231 7.03 -21.07 -6.94
N ASN A 232 6.21 -22.07 -6.65
CA ASN A 232 5.00 -22.00 -5.84
C ASN A 232 5.21 -21.68 -4.34
N ASP A 233 6.39 -21.25 -3.88
CA ASP A 233 6.71 -21.24 -2.44
C ASP A 233 7.40 -19.98 -1.92
N HIS A 234 7.49 -18.88 -2.67
CA HIS A 234 8.15 -17.64 -2.18
C HIS A 234 7.17 -16.48 -2.05
N HIS A 235 6.53 -16.38 -0.88
CA HIS A 235 5.86 -15.16 -0.45
C HIS A 235 6.89 -14.06 -0.19
N GLY A 236 6.93 -13.02 -1.03
CA GLY A 236 7.74 -11.83 -0.78
C GLY A 236 7.13 -11.01 0.37
N MET A 237 7.93 -10.66 1.37
CA MET A 237 7.50 -9.82 2.48
C MET A 237 8.16 -8.46 2.38
N LEU A 238 7.42 -7.41 2.03
CA LEU A 238 7.95 -6.05 1.98
C LEU A 238 7.86 -5.44 3.38
N ALA A 239 9.02 -5.33 4.04
CA ALA A 239 9.13 -4.87 5.43
C ALA A 239 8.73 -3.39 5.59
N ALA A 240 8.28 -3.04 6.80
CA ALA A 240 7.98 -1.67 7.18
C ALA A 240 9.27 -0.84 7.34
N ASN A 241 9.24 0.42 6.91
CA ASN A 241 10.31 1.42 7.06
C ASN A 241 11.66 1.04 6.42
N GLY A 242 11.76 1.18 5.09
CA GLY A 242 13.06 1.22 4.41
C GLY A 242 13.74 -0.14 4.24
N GLY A 243 13.00 -1.24 4.30
CA GLY A 243 13.48 -2.52 3.80
C GLY A 243 13.69 -2.42 2.30
N GLU A 244 14.96 -2.36 1.88
CA GLU A 244 15.33 -2.48 0.47
C GLU A 244 15.07 -3.92 0.04
N GLN A 245 14.21 -4.10 -0.96
CA GLN A 245 14.04 -5.39 -1.60
C GLN A 245 14.32 -5.26 -3.08
N THR A 246 15.39 -5.94 -3.50
CA THR A 246 15.74 -6.09 -4.90
C THR A 246 14.94 -7.26 -5.47
N TYR A 247 14.17 -6.98 -6.51
CA TYR A 247 13.50 -8.02 -7.28
C TYR A 247 14.17 -8.09 -8.65
N GLU A 248 14.73 -9.25 -8.99
CA GLU A 248 15.35 -9.51 -10.29
C GLU A 248 14.30 -10.01 -11.28
N TYR A 249 14.24 -9.39 -12.47
CA TYR A 249 13.33 -9.77 -13.54
C TYR A 249 14.13 -9.95 -14.84
N GLU A 250 14.04 -11.12 -15.47
CA GLU A 250 14.66 -11.34 -16.78
C GLU A 250 13.67 -10.96 -17.90
N ILE A 251 14.02 -9.94 -18.69
CA ILE A 251 13.20 -9.48 -19.82
C ILE A 251 13.86 -9.95 -21.13
N HIS A 252 13.28 -10.97 -21.76
CA HIS A 252 13.69 -11.38 -23.10
C HIS A 252 13.03 -10.49 -24.17
N LEU A 253 13.78 -9.51 -24.68
CA LEU A 253 13.37 -8.74 -25.86
C LEU A 253 13.69 -9.54 -27.12
N SER A 254 12.67 -10.09 -27.77
CA SER A 254 12.79 -10.68 -29.11
C SER A 254 12.49 -9.62 -30.17
N TYR A 255 13.52 -9.19 -30.89
CA TYR A 255 13.34 -8.27 -32.01
C TYR A 255 12.83 -9.05 -33.24
N PRO A 256 11.76 -8.60 -33.93
CA PRO A 256 11.40 -9.17 -35.22
C PRO A 256 12.53 -8.89 -36.21
N LYS A 257 13.09 -9.96 -36.80
CA LYS A 257 14.04 -9.83 -37.92
C LYS A 257 13.35 -9.04 -39.04
N LYS A 258 13.69 -7.77 -39.21
CA LYS A 258 13.29 -7.01 -40.41
C LYS A 258 13.95 -7.67 -41.62
N SER A 259 13.16 -8.30 -42.48
CA SER A 259 13.64 -8.77 -43.78
C SER A 259 13.89 -7.55 -44.66
N ASN A 260 15.16 -7.17 -44.81
CA ASN A 260 15.56 -6.19 -45.82
C ASN A 260 15.44 -6.86 -47.20
N SER A 261 14.30 -6.71 -47.87
CA SER A 261 14.18 -7.01 -49.30
C SER A 261 14.69 -5.82 -50.12
N TYR A 262 15.97 -5.87 -50.49
CA TYR A 262 16.55 -4.97 -51.48
C TYR A 262 15.96 -5.31 -52.87
N ARG A 263 14.98 -4.54 -53.33
CA ARG A 263 14.45 -4.67 -54.70
C ARG A 263 15.27 -3.78 -55.64
N LYS A 264 16.30 -4.36 -56.26
CA LYS A 264 17.13 -3.74 -57.30
C LYS A 264 16.24 -3.51 -58.54
N ARG A 265 15.81 -2.27 -58.80
CA ARG A 265 15.19 -1.90 -60.09
C ARG A 265 16.28 -1.76 -61.13
N ARG A 266 16.37 -2.74 -62.03
CA ARG A 266 17.15 -2.65 -63.28
C ARG A 266 16.35 -1.76 -64.23
N ARG A 267 16.91 -0.62 -64.66
CA ARG A 267 16.45 0.10 -65.86
C ARG A 267 17.06 -0.62 -67.05
N GLU A 268 16.23 -1.02 -67.99
CA GLU A 268 16.63 -1.36 -69.35
C GLU A 268 16.53 -0.08 -70.18
N GLU A 269 17.62 0.24 -70.88
CA GLU A 269 17.66 1.13 -72.06
C GLU A 269 17.65 0.25 -73.31
#